data_AF-F9Q176-F1
#
_entry.id   AF-F9Q176-F1
#
_cell.length_a   1.000
_cell.length_b   1.000
_cell.length_c   1.000
_cell.angle_alpha   90.00
_cell.angle_beta   90.00
_cell.angle_gamma   90.00
#
_symmetry.space_group_name_H-M   'P 1'
#
loop_
_entity.id
_entity.type
_entity.pdbx_description
1 polymer ?
#
loop_
_entity_poly.entity_id
_entity_poly.type
_entity_poly.pdbx_seq_one_letter_code
_entity_poly.pdbx_strand_id
1 'polypeptide(L)'
;MAWSKETNWIQIGVNREDISQNANKEMQIEKRAKWSKLIESGIENGGLLVYHQLASFNSKGFRKNSRTGKELSITDYDPLANTLYVTPNYLDIQRISVSSEEKERLNHLQAGEFGLLLPEKLKGQEEELKKRYEDYLTPSDEQGKSQLPMKARVTYLPNNQKRFIYNNTPMSYQQFLTDPILVVVQPKSFGDYDNPYFSHLNSYLYFDGLEKSKKLVAENGLEKT
;
A
#
# COMPACT_ATOMS: atom_id res chain seq x y z
N MET A 1 -3.25 -24.27 5.63
CA MET A 1 -2.95 -23.35 4.49
C MET A 1 -2.65 -21.97 5.04
N ALA A 2 -1.81 -21.14 4.42
CA ALA A 2 -1.48 -19.80 4.95
C ALA A 2 -2.74 -18.94 5.20
N TRP A 3 -3.71 -19.02 4.29
CA TRP A 3 -5.02 -18.38 4.41
C TRP A 3 -5.87 -18.79 5.62
N SER A 4 -5.67 -19.99 6.19
CA SER A 4 -6.48 -20.43 7.34
C SER A 4 -6.15 -19.67 8.63
N LYS A 5 -5.13 -18.80 8.61
CA LYS A 5 -4.80 -17.89 9.70
C LYS A 5 -5.30 -16.45 9.45
N GLU A 6 -5.87 -16.20 8.27
CA GLU A 6 -6.19 -14.86 7.74
C GLU A 6 -7.69 -14.76 7.35
N THR A 7 -8.58 -15.23 8.23
CA THR A 7 -9.97 -15.56 7.84
C THR A 7 -11.00 -14.46 8.11
N ASN A 8 -10.62 -13.35 8.73
CA ASN A 8 -11.56 -12.28 9.10
C ASN A 8 -11.42 -11.00 8.25
N TRP A 9 -10.64 -11.05 7.16
CA TRP A 9 -10.39 -9.87 6.33
C TRP A 9 -11.47 -9.69 5.27
N ILE A 10 -12.00 -8.47 5.19
CA ILE A 10 -13.05 -8.08 4.25
C ILE A 10 -12.51 -7.06 3.27
N GLN A 11 -12.79 -7.25 1.98
CA GLN A 11 -12.53 -6.26 0.95
C GLN A 11 -13.85 -5.58 0.59
N ILE A 12 -13.87 -4.25 0.61
CA ILE A 12 -15.02 -3.47 0.17
C ILE A 12 -14.83 -3.18 -1.32
N GLY A 13 -15.85 -3.48 -2.13
CA GLY A 13 -15.87 -3.20 -3.55
C GLY A 13 -17.03 -2.26 -3.92
N VAL A 14 -16.88 -1.56 -5.04
CA VAL A 14 -17.93 -0.72 -5.63
C VAL A 14 -18.50 -1.39 -6.88
N ASN A 15 -19.80 -1.23 -7.11
CA ASN A 15 -20.43 -1.75 -8.32
C ASN A 15 -20.00 -0.91 -9.56
N ARG A 16 -19.93 -1.54 -10.74
CA ARG A 16 -19.53 -0.88 -12.00
C ARG A 16 -20.51 0.21 -12.44
N GLU A 17 -21.80 0.05 -12.14
CA GLU A 17 -22.84 1.03 -12.49
C GLU A 17 -22.58 2.38 -11.82
N ASP A 18 -22.03 2.33 -10.61
CA ASP A 18 -21.76 3.45 -9.73
C ASP A 18 -20.50 4.27 -10.12
N ILE A 19 -19.70 3.72 -11.05
CA ILE A 19 -18.59 4.41 -11.73
C ILE A 19 -19.10 5.19 -12.96
N SER A 20 -20.15 4.70 -13.63
CA SER A 20 -20.69 5.28 -14.87
C SER A 20 -21.63 6.48 -14.69
N GLN A 21 -22.24 6.67 -13.51
CA GLN A 21 -23.24 7.71 -13.29
C GLN A 21 -22.68 9.11 -12.96
N ASN A 22 -21.36 9.25 -12.77
CA ASN A 22 -20.78 10.48 -12.24
C ASN A 22 -20.22 11.40 -13.33
N ALA A 23 -21.11 12.07 -14.07
CA ALA A 23 -20.73 13.12 -15.02
C ALA A 23 -20.43 14.48 -14.34
N ASN A 24 -20.82 14.69 -13.08
CA ASN A 24 -20.60 15.95 -12.34
C ASN A 24 -19.31 15.89 -11.50
N LYS A 25 -18.41 16.89 -11.70
CA LYS A 25 -17.13 17.02 -10.98
C LYS A 25 -17.29 17.20 -9.47
N GLU A 26 -18.30 17.94 -9.01
CA GLU A 26 -18.52 18.18 -7.57
C GLU A 26 -18.90 16.88 -6.84
N MET A 27 -19.75 16.06 -7.46
CA MET A 27 -20.17 14.77 -6.93
C MET A 27 -19.02 13.77 -6.87
N GLN A 28 -18.07 13.85 -7.81
CA GLN A 28 -16.83 13.05 -7.77
C GLN A 28 -15.93 13.45 -6.61
N ILE A 29 -15.79 14.76 -6.34
CA ILE A 29 -15.01 15.28 -5.21
C ILE A 29 -15.63 14.82 -3.89
N GLU A 30 -16.94 14.95 -3.73
CA GLU A 30 -17.64 14.52 -2.52
C GLU A 30 -17.52 13.01 -2.31
N LYS A 31 -17.73 12.20 -3.36
CA LYS A 31 -17.59 10.74 -3.29
C LYS A 31 -16.16 10.33 -2.94
N ARG A 32 -15.16 10.99 -3.52
CA ARG A 32 -13.74 10.77 -3.18
C ARG A 32 -13.46 11.09 -1.72
N ALA A 33 -13.96 12.21 -1.20
CA ALA A 33 -13.79 12.56 0.21
C ALA A 33 -14.42 11.53 1.15
N LYS A 34 -15.62 11.02 0.82
CA LYS A 34 -16.28 9.93 1.57
C LYS A 34 -15.45 8.65 1.57
N TRP A 35 -14.90 8.25 0.41
CA TRP A 35 -14.03 7.07 0.32
C TRP A 35 -12.73 7.23 1.11
N SER A 36 -12.06 8.37 0.98
CA SER A 36 -10.84 8.64 1.75
C SER A 36 -11.10 8.55 3.25
N LYS A 37 -12.21 9.13 3.74
CA LYS A 37 -12.59 9.09 5.16
C LYS A 37 -12.91 7.68 5.64
N LEU A 38 -13.62 6.89 4.83
CA LEU A 38 -13.88 5.48 5.12
C LEU A 38 -12.57 4.71 5.24
N ILE A 39 -11.65 4.88 4.28
CA ILE A 39 -10.37 4.18 4.27
C ILE A 39 -9.53 4.58 5.50
N GLU A 40 -9.43 5.86 5.80
CA GLU A 40 -8.71 6.37 6.98
C GLU A 40 -9.24 5.75 8.27
N SER A 41 -10.54 5.86 8.52
CA SER A 41 -11.17 5.27 9.71
C SER A 41 -11.02 3.75 9.74
N GLY A 42 -11.11 3.08 8.58
CA GLY A 42 -10.90 1.64 8.49
C GLY A 42 -9.48 1.21 8.86
N ILE A 43 -8.45 1.96 8.44
CA ILE A 43 -7.06 1.72 8.82
C ILE A 43 -6.86 2.02 10.32
N GLU A 44 -7.40 3.12 10.85
CA GLU A 44 -7.34 3.44 12.28
C GLU A 44 -8.00 2.34 13.15
N ASN A 45 -9.03 1.67 12.63
CA ASN A 45 -9.73 0.57 13.30
C ASN A 45 -9.15 -0.83 13.01
N GLY A 46 -7.88 -0.92 12.60
CA GLY A 46 -7.16 -2.19 12.44
C GLY A 46 -7.17 -2.77 11.03
N GLY A 47 -7.75 -2.06 10.05
CA GLY A 47 -7.61 -2.39 8.64
C GLY A 47 -6.16 -2.26 8.16
N LEU A 48 -5.87 -2.86 7.02
CA LEU A 48 -4.51 -2.90 6.48
C LEU A 48 -4.47 -2.74 4.97
N LEU A 49 -3.40 -2.11 4.51
CA LEU A 49 -2.95 -2.15 3.13
C LEU A 49 -1.89 -3.24 2.99
N VAL A 50 -2.00 -4.09 1.96
CA VAL A 50 -0.93 -5.00 1.53
C VAL A 50 -0.84 -4.99 0.01
N TYR A 51 -0.27 -3.92 -0.51
CA TYR A 51 -0.19 -3.67 -1.95
C TYR A 51 1.11 -4.23 -2.52
N HIS A 52 0.97 -5.06 -3.56
CA HIS A 52 2.08 -5.68 -4.28
C HIS A 52 1.93 -5.55 -5.79
N GLN A 53 3.02 -5.76 -6.52
CA GLN A 53 3.09 -5.52 -7.96
C GLN A 53 2.87 -6.77 -8.83
N LEU A 54 2.62 -7.94 -8.23
CA LEU A 54 2.57 -9.23 -8.93
C LEU A 54 1.66 -9.27 -10.16
N ALA A 55 0.49 -8.60 -10.10
CA ALA A 55 -0.46 -8.57 -11.20
C ALA A 55 0.10 -7.94 -12.50
N SER A 56 1.15 -7.12 -12.39
CA SER A 56 1.78 -6.43 -13.51
C SER A 56 2.93 -7.22 -14.16
N PHE A 57 3.28 -8.38 -13.62
CA PHE A 57 4.31 -9.26 -14.19
C PHE A 57 3.69 -10.32 -15.10
N ASN A 58 4.40 -10.66 -16.17
CA ASN A 58 4.02 -11.79 -17.01
C ASN A 58 4.26 -13.12 -16.28
N SER A 59 3.82 -14.23 -16.86
CA SER A 59 3.99 -15.57 -16.29
C SER A 59 5.45 -16.01 -16.09
N LYS A 60 6.41 -15.31 -16.71
CA LYS A 60 7.85 -15.55 -16.53
C LYS A 60 8.46 -14.68 -15.42
N GLY A 61 7.67 -13.83 -14.75
CA GLY A 61 8.15 -12.97 -13.68
C GLY A 61 8.85 -11.70 -14.16
N PHE A 62 8.57 -11.23 -15.38
CA PHE A 62 9.14 -10.00 -15.93
C PHE A 62 8.07 -8.95 -16.26
N ARG A 63 8.44 -7.68 -16.13
CA ARG A 63 7.66 -6.52 -16.60
C ARG A 63 8.59 -5.45 -17.15
N LYS A 64 8.09 -4.63 -18.08
CA LYS A 64 8.81 -3.42 -18.51
C LYS A 64 8.41 -2.25 -17.61
N ASN A 65 9.39 -1.54 -17.05
CA ASN A 65 9.16 -0.28 -16.37
C ASN A 65 8.75 0.77 -17.40
N SER A 66 7.52 1.30 -17.31
CA SER A 66 7.00 2.28 -18.26
C SER A 66 7.73 3.63 -18.21
N ARG A 67 8.35 3.98 -17.08
CA ARG A 67 9.09 5.24 -16.90
C ARG A 67 10.50 5.18 -17.47
N THR A 68 11.21 4.07 -17.25
CA THR A 68 12.64 3.94 -17.60
C THR A 68 12.90 3.04 -18.81
N GLY A 69 11.91 2.27 -19.26
CA GLY A 69 12.05 1.26 -20.29
C GLY A 69 12.82 0.01 -19.87
N LYS A 70 13.37 -0.03 -18.64
CA LYS A 70 14.13 -1.15 -18.09
C LYS A 70 13.22 -2.37 -17.88
N GLU A 71 13.72 -3.57 -18.23
CA GLU A 71 13.09 -4.82 -17.85
C GLU A 71 13.37 -5.11 -16.36
N LEU A 72 12.30 -5.35 -15.60
CA LEU A 72 12.35 -5.68 -14.17
C LEU A 72 11.97 -7.14 -13.99
N SER A 73 12.75 -7.85 -13.18
CA SER A 73 12.36 -9.13 -12.59
C SER A 73 11.53 -8.89 -11.34
N ILE A 74 10.61 -9.80 -11.05
CA ILE A 74 9.79 -9.81 -9.84
C ILE A 74 10.62 -9.81 -8.54
N THR A 75 11.87 -10.25 -8.61
CA THR A 75 12.81 -10.29 -7.48
C THR A 75 13.67 -9.04 -7.36
N ASP A 76 13.62 -8.12 -8.33
CA ASP A 76 14.43 -6.91 -8.30
C ASP A 76 13.98 -5.98 -7.16
N TYR A 77 14.95 -5.33 -6.53
CA TYR A 77 14.70 -4.30 -5.53
C TYR A 77 14.35 -2.97 -6.21
N ASP A 78 13.07 -2.85 -6.54
CA ASP A 78 12.48 -1.70 -7.23
C ASP A 78 11.06 -1.43 -6.69
N PRO A 79 10.62 -0.16 -6.60
CA PRO A 79 9.26 0.18 -6.20
C PRO A 79 8.16 -0.55 -7.00
N LEU A 80 8.47 -0.97 -8.24
CA LEU A 80 7.58 -1.71 -9.14
C LEU A 80 7.78 -3.25 -9.12
N ALA A 81 8.65 -3.78 -8.25
CA ALA A 81 9.00 -5.20 -8.17
C ALA A 81 8.91 -5.76 -6.75
N ASN A 82 10.01 -6.23 -6.15
CA ASN A 82 10.04 -6.94 -4.86
C ASN A 82 9.80 -6.02 -3.66
N THR A 83 8.61 -5.44 -3.62
CA THR A 83 8.19 -4.36 -2.73
C THR A 83 6.77 -4.61 -2.27
N LEU A 84 6.55 -4.39 -0.98
CA LEU A 84 5.23 -4.47 -0.37
C LEU A 84 4.91 -3.13 0.29
N TYR A 85 3.86 -2.45 -0.16
CA TYR A 85 3.38 -1.23 0.47
C TYR A 85 2.33 -1.60 1.50
N VAL A 86 2.56 -1.18 2.73
CA VAL A 86 1.80 -1.65 3.88
C VAL A 86 1.45 -0.53 4.84
N THR A 87 0.38 -0.71 5.59
CA THR A 87 0.10 0.10 6.78
C THR A 87 0.87 -0.43 7.99
N PRO A 88 1.08 0.38 9.04
CA PRO A 88 1.74 -0.10 10.25
C PRO A 88 1.10 -1.34 10.88
N ASN A 89 -0.24 -1.46 10.84
CA ASN A 89 -0.99 -2.63 11.32
C ASN A 89 -0.49 -3.96 10.75
N TYR A 90 -0.01 -3.97 9.51
CA TYR A 90 0.53 -5.18 8.88
C TYR A 90 1.74 -5.74 9.65
N LEU A 91 2.58 -4.87 10.21
CA LEU A 91 3.76 -5.30 10.98
C LEU A 91 3.34 -6.11 12.21
N ASP A 92 2.29 -5.67 12.90
CA ASP A 92 1.77 -6.38 14.08
C ASP A 92 1.09 -7.70 13.72
N ILE A 93 0.24 -7.67 12.71
CA ILE A 93 -0.54 -8.83 12.26
C ILE A 93 0.39 -9.94 11.77
N GLN A 94 1.40 -9.58 10.98
CA GLN A 94 2.42 -10.51 10.49
C GLN A 94 3.59 -10.72 11.47
N ARG A 95 3.51 -10.16 12.69
CA ARG A 95 4.50 -10.30 13.77
C ARG A 95 5.93 -9.96 13.33
N ILE A 96 6.06 -8.91 12.54
CA ILE A 96 7.34 -8.40 12.05
C ILE A 96 8.00 -7.62 13.18
N SER A 97 9.15 -8.13 13.64
CA SER A 97 9.89 -7.52 14.74
C SER A 97 10.59 -6.24 14.30
N VAL A 98 10.17 -5.12 14.89
CA VAL A 98 10.83 -3.81 14.85
C VAL A 98 10.98 -3.31 16.30
N SER A 99 11.92 -2.40 16.57
CA SER A 99 12.04 -1.84 17.92
C SER A 99 10.77 -1.06 18.30
N SER A 100 10.50 -0.91 19.61
CA SER A 100 9.34 -0.15 20.07
C SER A 100 9.40 1.32 19.63
N GLU A 101 10.59 1.89 19.59
CA GLU A 101 10.83 3.25 19.07
C GLU A 101 10.52 3.36 17.58
N GLU A 102 11.03 2.43 16.75
CA GLU A 102 10.72 2.44 15.31
C GLU A 102 9.24 2.20 15.07
N LYS A 103 8.61 1.30 15.82
CA LYS A 103 7.17 1.07 15.74
C LYS A 103 6.38 2.36 16.02
N GLU A 104 6.73 3.06 17.09
CA GLU A 104 6.07 4.31 17.45
C GLU A 104 6.25 5.38 16.36
N ARG A 105 7.45 5.48 15.80
CA ARG A 105 7.75 6.38 14.68
C ARG A 105 6.94 6.02 13.43
N LEU A 106 6.81 4.74 13.10
CA LEU A 106 6.04 4.25 11.94
C LEU A 106 4.52 4.44 12.12
N ASN A 107 4.03 4.42 13.36
CA ASN A 107 2.64 4.72 13.70
C ASN A 107 2.30 6.21 13.61
N HIS A 108 3.29 7.10 13.67
CA HIS A 108 3.09 8.56 13.68
C HIS A 108 3.80 9.27 12.51
N LEU A 109 3.79 8.65 11.33
CA LEU A 109 4.35 9.24 10.11
C LEU A 109 3.65 10.57 9.77
N GLN A 110 4.47 11.59 9.50
CA GLN A 110 3.98 12.90 9.08
C GLN A 110 3.74 12.96 7.56
N ALA A 111 3.03 13.99 7.11
CA ALA A 111 2.95 14.27 5.68
C ALA A 111 4.35 14.47 5.08
N GLY A 112 4.63 13.82 3.95
CA GLY A 112 5.96 13.78 3.36
C GLY A 112 6.86 12.69 3.95
N GLU A 113 6.37 11.83 4.84
CA GLU A 113 7.15 10.75 5.44
C GLU A 113 6.57 9.37 5.18
N PHE A 114 7.47 8.40 5.00
CA PHE A 114 7.14 6.98 4.92
C PHE A 114 8.24 6.14 5.57
N GLY A 115 7.90 4.94 6.02
CA GLY A 115 8.88 3.96 6.50
C GLY A 115 9.49 3.18 5.34
N LEU A 116 10.81 3.01 5.34
CA LEU A 116 11.53 2.18 4.37
C LEU A 116 12.28 1.08 5.11
N LEU A 117 11.67 -0.10 5.18
CA LEU A 117 12.22 -1.24 5.90
C LEU A 117 12.96 -2.15 4.92
N LEU A 118 14.29 -2.12 4.98
CA LEU A 118 15.18 -2.83 4.07
C LEU A 118 15.62 -4.17 4.67
N PRO A 119 15.63 -5.28 3.91
CA PRO A 119 16.39 -6.46 4.30
C PRO A 119 17.85 -6.10 4.60
N GLU A 120 18.45 -6.66 5.66
CA GLU A 120 19.82 -6.32 6.09
C GLU A 120 20.88 -6.47 4.99
N LYS A 121 20.69 -7.40 4.05
CA LYS A 121 21.58 -7.58 2.89
C LYS A 121 21.63 -6.37 1.95
N LEU A 122 20.69 -5.43 2.08
CA LEU A 122 20.61 -4.20 1.29
C LEU A 122 21.20 -2.97 1.99
N LYS A 123 21.78 -3.12 3.20
CA LYS A 123 22.46 -2.02 3.92
C LYS A 123 23.46 -1.27 3.04
N GLY A 124 24.24 -2.00 2.22
CA GLY A 124 25.22 -1.40 1.31
C GLY A 124 24.63 -0.63 0.12
N GLN A 125 23.31 -0.68 -0.10
CA GLN A 125 22.59 0.00 -1.18
C GLN A 125 21.60 1.05 -0.65
N GLU A 126 21.67 1.38 0.64
CA GLU A 126 20.68 2.23 1.30
C GLU A 126 20.50 3.57 0.59
N GLU A 127 21.56 4.31 0.33
CA GLU A 127 21.46 5.64 -0.29
C GLU A 127 20.77 5.60 -1.66
N GLU A 128 21.10 4.60 -2.48
CA GLU A 128 20.48 4.41 -3.80
C GLU A 128 19.00 4.05 -3.67
N LEU A 129 18.68 3.08 -2.80
CA LEU A 129 17.31 2.63 -2.59
C LEU A 129 16.47 3.73 -1.98
N LYS A 130 16.96 4.38 -0.92
CA LYS A 130 16.30 5.52 -0.28
C LYS A 130 15.90 6.58 -1.31
N LYS A 131 16.86 7.06 -2.10
CA LYS A 131 16.60 8.04 -3.14
C LYS A 131 15.57 7.54 -4.17
N ARG A 132 15.71 6.29 -4.64
CA ARG A 132 14.78 5.70 -5.60
C ARG A 132 13.34 5.67 -5.10
N TYR A 133 13.13 5.34 -3.83
CA TYR A 133 11.79 5.28 -3.25
C TYR A 133 11.23 6.67 -2.92
N GLU A 134 12.07 7.60 -2.46
CA GLU A 134 11.69 9.01 -2.27
C GLU A 134 11.25 9.63 -3.61
N ASP A 135 12.03 9.44 -4.68
CA ASP A 135 11.70 9.91 -6.04
C ASP A 135 10.43 9.24 -6.58
N TYR A 136 10.23 7.95 -6.32
CA TYR A 136 9.07 7.21 -6.82
C TYR A 136 7.76 7.64 -6.13
N LEU A 137 7.80 7.84 -4.81
CA LEU A 137 6.63 8.16 -3.99
C LEU A 137 6.27 9.65 -4.00
N THR A 138 7.20 10.52 -4.38
CA THR A 138 6.97 11.96 -4.46
C THR A 138 5.87 12.27 -5.48
N PRO A 139 4.74 12.86 -5.06
CA PRO A 139 3.69 13.29 -5.98
C PRO A 139 4.21 14.35 -6.93
N SER A 140 3.76 14.25 -8.18
CA SER A 140 4.03 15.25 -9.22
C SER A 140 2.73 15.74 -9.83
N ASP A 141 2.70 17.00 -10.23
CA ASP A 141 1.58 17.55 -11.00
C ASP A 141 1.56 17.06 -12.45
N GLU A 142 0.57 17.52 -13.23
CA GLU A 142 0.41 17.20 -14.65
C GLU A 142 1.62 17.62 -15.50
N GLN A 143 2.43 18.56 -15.03
CA GLN A 143 3.65 19.04 -15.68
C GLN A 143 4.90 18.30 -15.18
N GLY A 144 4.74 17.31 -14.30
CA GLY A 144 5.82 16.51 -13.73
C GLY A 144 6.59 17.20 -12.60
N LYS A 145 6.13 18.36 -12.12
CA LYS A 145 6.79 19.09 -11.04
C LYS A 145 6.45 18.43 -9.70
N SER A 146 7.50 18.11 -8.94
CA SER A 146 7.39 17.59 -7.58
C SER A 146 6.60 18.55 -6.67
N GLN A 147 5.61 18.01 -5.95
CA GLN A 147 4.72 18.80 -5.11
C GLN A 147 5.00 18.61 -3.61
N LEU A 148 5.25 17.37 -3.18
CA LEU A 148 5.56 17.03 -1.79
C LEU A 148 6.80 16.13 -1.74
N PRO A 149 7.97 16.65 -1.37
CA PRO A 149 9.18 15.84 -1.22
C PRO A 149 8.97 14.75 -0.16
N MET A 150 9.01 13.49 -0.60
CA MET A 150 8.91 12.35 0.32
C MET A 150 10.26 12.06 0.95
N LYS A 151 10.25 11.70 2.24
CA LYS A 151 11.43 11.34 3.02
C LYS A 151 11.25 9.96 3.66
N ALA A 152 12.23 9.10 3.42
CA ALA A 152 12.25 7.77 4.00
C ALA A 152 12.75 7.79 5.45
N ARG A 153 12.05 7.06 6.32
CA ARG A 153 12.55 6.62 7.63
C ARG A 153 13.06 5.20 7.47
N VAL A 154 14.38 5.06 7.34
CA VAL A 154 15.01 3.75 7.07
C VAL A 154 15.09 2.92 8.35
N THR A 155 14.77 1.63 8.23
CA THR A 155 14.95 0.60 9.28
C THR A 155 15.36 -0.70 8.60
N TYR A 156 15.99 -1.62 9.33
CA TYR A 156 16.40 -2.90 8.77
C TYR A 156 15.61 -4.07 9.33
N LEU A 157 15.36 -5.05 8.47
CA LEU A 157 14.72 -6.32 8.79
C LEU A 157 15.69 -7.47 8.55
N PRO A 158 15.63 -8.54 9.37
CA PRO A 158 16.42 -9.75 9.13
C PRO A 158 16.23 -10.27 7.70
N ASN A 159 17.27 -10.91 7.17
CA ASN A 159 17.22 -11.58 5.87
C ASN A 159 16.47 -12.92 5.92
N ASN A 160 16.24 -13.51 4.75
CA ASN A 160 15.59 -14.79 4.52
C ASN A 160 14.16 -14.88 5.09
N GLN A 161 13.44 -13.76 5.07
CA GLN A 161 12.09 -13.63 5.59
C GLN A 161 11.05 -13.75 4.47
N LYS A 162 10.02 -14.55 4.72
CA LYS A 162 8.83 -14.61 3.85
C LYS A 162 7.77 -13.65 4.39
N ARG A 163 7.18 -12.86 3.50
CA ARG A 163 6.14 -11.88 3.81
C ARG A 163 4.87 -12.23 3.06
N PHE A 164 3.77 -12.43 3.79
CA PHE A 164 2.49 -12.81 3.21
C PHE A 164 1.87 -11.62 2.49
N ILE A 165 1.26 -11.86 1.32
CA ILE A 165 0.85 -10.77 0.43
C ILE A 165 -0.65 -10.77 0.09
N TYR A 166 -1.45 -11.64 0.71
CA TYR A 166 -2.89 -11.74 0.47
C TYR A 166 -3.25 -11.78 -1.03
N ASN A 167 -2.42 -12.45 -1.83
CA ASN A 167 -2.56 -12.42 -3.28
C ASN A 167 -3.82 -13.18 -3.70
N ASN A 168 -4.79 -12.42 -4.18
CA ASN A 168 -6.08 -12.88 -4.72
C ASN A 168 -6.12 -12.84 -6.25
N THR A 169 -5.00 -12.55 -6.91
CA THR A 169 -4.95 -12.44 -8.37
C THR A 169 -4.98 -13.81 -9.03
N PRO A 170 -5.77 -14.00 -10.11
CA PRO A 170 -5.90 -15.30 -10.76
C PRO A 170 -4.64 -15.74 -11.53
N MET A 171 -3.71 -14.81 -11.78
CA MET A 171 -2.52 -15.05 -12.62
C MET A 171 -1.33 -15.66 -11.86
N SER A 172 -1.27 -15.55 -10.53
CA SER A 172 -0.16 -16.08 -9.73
C SER A 172 -0.65 -16.69 -8.43
N TYR A 173 -0.25 -17.92 -8.16
CA TYR A 173 -0.48 -18.59 -6.87
C TYR A 173 0.53 -18.18 -5.80
N GLN A 174 1.43 -17.24 -6.09
CA GLN A 174 2.43 -16.79 -5.13
C GLN A 174 1.76 -16.11 -3.93
N GLN A 175 1.99 -16.66 -2.74
CA GLN A 175 1.39 -16.15 -1.48
C GLN A 175 2.41 -15.42 -0.59
N PHE A 176 3.68 -15.43 -0.99
CA PHE A 176 4.76 -14.81 -0.23
C PHE A 176 5.78 -14.11 -1.14
N LEU A 177 6.31 -12.99 -0.67
CA LEU A 177 7.56 -12.42 -1.18
C LEU A 177 8.71 -12.81 -0.24
N THR A 178 9.89 -13.07 -0.81
CA THR A 178 11.10 -13.35 -0.03
C THR A 178 11.94 -12.09 0.04
N ASP A 179 12.26 -11.66 1.27
CA ASP A 179 12.99 -10.43 1.57
C ASP A 179 12.50 -9.22 0.73
N PRO A 180 11.21 -8.91 0.67
CA PRO A 180 10.78 -7.69 0.01
C PRO A 180 11.23 -6.46 0.82
N ILE A 181 11.38 -5.34 0.14
CA ILE A 181 11.39 -4.04 0.82
C ILE A 181 9.97 -3.76 1.30
N LEU A 182 9.80 -3.41 2.57
CA LEU A 182 8.50 -2.94 3.08
C LEU A 182 8.49 -1.42 3.07
N VAL A 183 7.49 -0.86 2.39
CA VAL A 183 7.22 0.57 2.37
C VAL A 183 6.02 0.82 3.26
N VAL A 184 6.25 1.41 4.43
CA VAL A 184 5.18 1.68 5.41
C VAL A 184 4.60 3.06 5.12
N VAL A 185 3.31 3.09 4.77
CA VAL A 185 2.56 4.30 4.42
C VAL A 185 1.26 4.38 5.19
N GLN A 186 0.80 5.60 5.41
CA GLN A 186 -0.49 5.89 6.01
C GLN A 186 -1.32 6.79 5.09
N PRO A 187 -2.65 6.87 5.28
CA PRO A 187 -3.48 7.83 4.57
C PRO A 187 -2.90 9.26 4.58
N LYS A 188 -2.38 9.70 5.73
CA LYS A 188 -1.81 11.04 5.96
C LYS A 188 -0.41 11.26 5.37
N SER A 189 0.30 10.19 4.95
CA SER A 189 1.69 10.29 4.45
C SER A 189 1.85 11.22 3.25
N PHE A 190 0.78 11.42 2.47
CA PHE A 190 0.80 12.24 1.26
C PHE A 190 0.22 13.65 1.46
N GLY A 191 -0.13 14.03 2.69
CA GLY A 191 -0.79 15.32 2.98
C GLY A 191 -2.08 15.47 2.18
N ASP A 192 -2.26 16.64 1.55
CA ASP A 192 -3.44 16.95 0.72
C ASP A 192 -3.30 16.48 -0.74
N TYR A 193 -2.20 15.80 -1.09
CA TYR A 193 -1.95 15.32 -2.44
C TYR A 193 -2.58 13.95 -2.70
N ASP A 194 -2.70 13.59 -3.99
CA ASP A 194 -3.23 12.30 -4.37
C ASP A 194 -2.41 11.15 -3.78
N ASN A 195 -3.08 10.31 -3.00
CA ASN A 195 -2.48 9.14 -2.38
C ASN A 195 -2.90 7.89 -3.17
N PRO A 196 -2.00 7.28 -3.97
CA PRO A 196 -2.38 6.18 -4.88
C PRO A 196 -2.85 4.92 -4.14
N TYR A 197 -2.63 4.83 -2.82
CA TYR A 197 -3.00 3.69 -2.01
C TYR A 197 -4.29 3.88 -1.20
N PHE A 198 -4.68 5.13 -0.94
CA PHE A 198 -5.78 5.46 -0.02
C PHE A 198 -6.80 6.47 -0.57
N SER A 199 -6.58 7.07 -1.75
CA SER A 199 -7.56 7.97 -2.41
C SER A 199 -8.82 7.24 -2.89
N HIS A 200 -8.72 5.93 -3.15
CA HIS A 200 -9.79 5.10 -3.66
C HIS A 200 -9.70 3.68 -3.07
N LEU A 201 -10.84 2.98 -3.02
CA LEU A 201 -10.83 1.56 -2.73
C LEU A 201 -9.99 0.81 -3.77
N ASN A 202 -9.27 -0.19 -3.30
CA ASN A 202 -8.48 -1.07 -4.15
C ASN A 202 -8.45 -2.48 -3.56
N SER A 203 -8.08 -3.45 -4.39
CA SER A 203 -8.05 -4.88 -4.05
C SER A 203 -6.93 -5.27 -3.09
N TYR A 204 -6.25 -4.31 -2.46
CA TYR A 204 -5.18 -4.53 -1.48
C TYR A 204 -5.50 -3.89 -0.12
N LEU A 205 -6.68 -3.29 0.03
CA LEU A 205 -7.21 -2.84 1.30
C LEU A 205 -8.07 -3.94 1.93
N TYR A 206 -7.81 -4.22 3.19
CA TYR A 206 -8.48 -5.26 3.97
C TYR A 206 -8.97 -4.64 5.28
N PHE A 207 -10.25 -4.83 5.57
CA PHE A 207 -10.91 -4.31 6.76
C PHE A 207 -11.23 -5.46 7.71
N ASP A 208 -11.15 -5.19 9.01
CA ASP A 208 -11.33 -6.21 10.04
C ASP A 208 -12.82 -6.56 10.23
N GLY A 209 -13.23 -7.73 9.78
CA GLY A 209 -14.53 -8.31 10.08
C GLY A 209 -15.72 -7.69 9.35
N LEU A 210 -16.70 -8.52 9.03
CA LEU A 210 -17.87 -8.11 8.25
C LEU A 210 -18.70 -7.02 8.93
N GLU A 211 -19.02 -7.20 10.21
CA GLU A 211 -19.91 -6.28 10.92
C GLU A 211 -19.28 -4.91 11.15
N LYS A 212 -17.98 -4.85 11.47
CA LYS A 212 -17.27 -3.56 11.56
C LYS A 212 -17.19 -2.89 10.19
N SER A 213 -16.96 -3.66 9.12
CA SER A 213 -16.92 -3.13 7.75
C SER A 213 -18.27 -2.56 7.31
N LYS A 214 -19.38 -3.24 7.61
CA LYS A 214 -20.74 -2.72 7.34
C LYS A 214 -21.00 -1.43 8.09
N LYS A 215 -20.66 -1.38 9.38
CA LYS A 215 -20.79 -0.18 10.21
C LYS A 215 -19.99 0.99 9.63
N LEU A 216 -18.76 0.73 9.19
CA LEU A 216 -17.88 1.73 8.58
C LEU A 216 -18.48 2.31 7.28
N VAL A 217 -19.09 1.46 6.43
CA VAL A 217 -19.82 1.89 5.22
C VAL A 217 -21.02 2.76 5.58
N ALA A 218 -21.81 2.35 6.57
CA ALA A 218 -22.99 3.08 7.04
C ALA A 218 -22.65 4.47 7.58
N GLU A 219 -21.63 4.57 8.43
CA GLU A 219 -21.17 5.83 9.05
C GLU A 219 -20.66 6.85 8.02
N ASN A 220 -20.23 6.39 6.84
CA ASN A 220 -19.77 7.25 5.75
C ASN A 220 -20.84 7.47 4.65
N GLY A 221 -22.06 6.94 4.85
CA GLY A 221 -23.19 7.14 3.93
C GLY A 221 -23.01 6.47 2.57
N LEU A 222 -22.34 5.31 2.53
CA LEU A 222 -21.96 4.59 1.31
C LEU A 222 -22.80 3.32 1.05
N GLU A 223 -23.91 3.12 1.76
CA GLU A 223 -24.76 1.92 1.66
C GLU A 223 -25.58 1.81 0.35
N LYS A 224 -25.72 2.92 -0.39
CA LYS A 224 -26.58 3.01 -1.60
C LYS A 224 -25.81 3.38 -2.87
N THR A 225 -24.49 3.16 -2.85
CA THR A 225 -23.59 3.38 -3.99
C THR A 225 -23.41 2.08 -4.77
#